data_AF-A0A9D0YKC3-F1
#
_entry.id   AF-A0A9D0YKC3-F1
#
_cell.length_a   1.000
_cell.length_b   1.000
_cell.length_c   1.000
_cell.angle_alpha   90.00
_cell.angle_beta   90.00
_cell.angle_gamma   90.00
#
_symmetry.space_group_name_H-M   'P 1'
#
loop_
_entity.id
_entity.type
_entity.pdbx_description
1 polymer ?
#
loop_
_entity_poly.entity_id
_entity_poly.type
_entity_poly.pdbx_seq_one_letter_code
_entity_poly.pdbx_strand_id
1 'polypeptide(L)'
;MRTQLVNPNIANFVKSLRDVGYTFEIAVADILDNSISANATEVKIHTVPKPEIIFALLDNGDGMSKDELTEAMRLATKNPEEPRDKKDLGRFGLGLKTASFSQCRKLTVFSKKDGRISIKQWDLDYISSSNSWLLITPNISEFRGVPLLAEFSRLTHGTLVLWQDDETLLIDKEAEKYNKKEEKEEKKLVKDLEMQTFVMRQDMSIWKRLLDYHQKDELDSTISPMQLDILDKYILGYFKTPSAKQSKILYELYYEALGEGVVL
;
A
#
# COMPACT_ATOMS: atom_id res chain seq x y z
N MET A 1 44.98 -2.53 -26.69
CA MET A 1 43.69 -3.06 -26.16
C MET A 1 42.65 -2.93 -27.26
N ARG A 2 41.93 -4.01 -27.62
CA ARG A 2 40.75 -3.90 -28.49
C ARG A 2 39.52 -3.71 -27.61
N THR A 3 38.66 -2.76 -27.94
CA THR A 3 37.45 -2.43 -27.18
C THR A 3 36.21 -2.59 -28.08
N GLN A 4 35.08 -2.89 -27.46
CA GLN A 4 33.77 -2.96 -28.11
C GLN A 4 32.76 -2.25 -27.21
N LEU A 5 31.91 -1.41 -27.78
CA LEU A 5 30.80 -0.79 -27.07
C LEU A 5 29.68 -1.83 -26.90
N VAL A 6 29.31 -2.12 -25.65
CA VAL A 6 28.21 -3.03 -25.31
C VAL A 6 27.24 -2.27 -24.41
N ASN A 7 26.09 -1.88 -24.98
CA ASN A 7 25.06 -1.17 -24.23
C ASN A 7 24.29 -2.14 -23.32
N PRO A 8 23.84 -1.68 -22.14
CA PRO A 8 22.98 -2.48 -21.29
C PRO A 8 21.64 -2.76 -21.98
N ASN A 9 21.03 -3.90 -21.68
CA ASN A 9 19.61 -4.12 -21.96
C ASN A 9 18.80 -3.25 -21.00
N ILE A 10 18.18 -2.19 -21.51
CA ILE A 10 17.52 -1.18 -20.68
C ILE A 10 16.31 -1.77 -19.96
N ALA A 11 15.53 -2.64 -20.59
CA ALA A 11 14.39 -3.29 -19.95
C ALA A 11 14.80 -4.12 -18.73
N ASN A 12 15.89 -4.90 -18.82
CA ASN A 12 16.41 -5.66 -17.70
C ASN A 12 17.03 -4.75 -16.63
N PHE A 13 17.75 -3.71 -17.06
CA PHE A 13 18.35 -2.73 -16.15
C PHE A 13 17.29 -2.00 -15.31
N VAL A 14 16.19 -1.55 -15.94
CA VAL A 14 15.05 -0.93 -15.25
C VAL A 14 14.45 -1.86 -14.21
N LYS A 15 14.22 -3.14 -14.55
CA LYS A 15 13.72 -4.13 -13.57
C LYS A 15 14.64 -4.24 -12.36
N SER A 16 15.96 -4.27 -12.57
CA SER A 16 16.94 -4.30 -11.48
C SER A 16 16.94 -3.03 -10.62
N LEU A 17 16.65 -1.86 -11.20
CA LEU A 17 16.53 -0.62 -10.44
C LEU A 17 15.26 -0.56 -9.58
N ARG A 18 14.19 -1.25 -9.98
CA ARG A 18 12.93 -1.31 -9.22
C ARG A 18 12.99 -2.29 -8.05
N ASP A 19 13.79 -3.35 -8.16
CA ASP A 19 13.95 -4.39 -7.13
C ASP A 19 14.87 -3.95 -5.97
N VAL A 20 15.30 -2.68 -5.96
CA VAL A 20 16.04 -2.12 -4.83
C VAL A 20 15.05 -1.92 -3.69
N GLY A 21 15.18 -2.73 -2.64
CA GLY A 21 14.24 -2.87 -1.51
C GLY A 21 14.06 -1.64 -0.60
N TYR A 22 13.75 -0.50 -1.20
CA TYR A 22 13.27 0.68 -0.50
C TYR A 22 11.85 0.43 0.00
N THR A 23 11.62 0.69 1.28
CA THR A 23 10.25 0.87 1.77
C THR A 23 9.73 2.23 1.32
N PHE A 24 8.41 2.38 1.28
CA PHE A 24 7.77 3.64 0.93
C PHE A 24 8.27 4.80 1.81
N GLU A 25 8.44 4.58 3.11
CA GLU A 25 8.90 5.61 4.06
C GLU A 25 10.32 6.08 3.77
N ILE A 26 11.23 5.15 3.46
CA ILE A 26 12.61 5.48 3.10
C ILE A 26 12.63 6.25 1.78
N ALA A 27 11.81 5.83 0.81
CA ALA A 27 11.73 6.49 -0.47
C ALA A 27 11.19 7.93 -0.37
N VAL A 28 10.18 8.15 0.48
CA VAL A 28 9.65 9.49 0.76
C VAL A 28 10.68 10.35 1.51
N ALA A 29 11.41 9.77 2.46
CA ALA A 29 12.50 10.46 3.17
C ALA A 29 13.59 10.94 2.21
N ASP A 30 13.99 10.10 1.25
CA ASP A 30 14.97 10.48 0.21
C ASP A 30 14.49 11.68 -0.64
N ILE A 31 13.18 11.83 -0.88
CA ILE A 31 12.65 13.03 -1.56
C ILE A 31 12.70 14.24 -0.63
N LEU A 32 12.23 14.08 0.61
CA LEU A 32 12.20 15.15 1.60
C LEU A 32 13.59 15.75 1.86
N ASP A 33 14.62 14.91 1.89
CA ASP A 33 16.00 15.35 2.02
C ASP A 33 16.42 16.28 0.87
N ASN A 34 15.95 16.04 -0.37
CA ASN A 34 16.22 16.95 -1.48
C ASN A 34 15.52 18.30 -1.30
N SER A 35 14.29 18.31 -0.77
CA SER A 35 13.59 19.56 -0.46
C SER A 35 14.34 20.36 0.63
N ILE A 36 14.88 19.68 1.65
CA ILE A 36 15.73 20.32 2.68
C ILE A 36 17.02 20.88 2.07
N SER A 37 17.71 20.10 1.22
CA SER A 37 18.91 20.55 0.52
C SER A 37 18.63 21.75 -0.40
N ALA A 38 17.41 21.86 -0.93
CA ALA A 38 16.94 22.99 -1.73
C ALA A 38 16.42 24.18 -0.90
N ASN A 39 16.72 24.21 0.40
CA ASN A 39 16.34 25.27 1.35
C ASN A 39 14.81 25.47 1.47
N ALA A 40 14.00 24.44 1.21
CA ALA A 40 12.56 24.52 1.40
C ALA A 40 12.21 24.78 2.87
N THR A 41 11.23 25.65 3.08
CA THR A 41 10.65 25.95 4.40
C THR A 41 9.28 25.32 4.60
N GLU A 42 8.63 24.91 3.50
CA GLU A 42 7.36 24.22 3.49
C GLU A 42 7.41 23.06 2.48
N VAL A 43 6.89 21.91 2.91
CA VAL A 43 6.66 20.76 2.04
C VAL A 43 5.21 20.30 2.22
N LYS A 44 4.52 20.06 1.13
CA LYS A 44 3.15 19.52 1.09
C LYS A 44 3.16 18.17 0.39
N ILE A 45 2.49 17.21 0.99
CA ILE A 45 2.35 15.86 0.44
C ILE A 45 0.87 15.60 0.19
N HIS A 46 0.55 15.02 -0.96
CA HIS A 46 -0.79 14.59 -1.32
C HIS A 46 -0.75 13.25 -2.02
N THR A 47 -1.70 12.37 -1.69
CA THR A 47 -1.84 11.05 -2.32
C THR A 47 -3.24 10.85 -2.85
N VAL A 48 -3.33 10.25 -4.04
CA VAL A 48 -4.58 9.80 -4.66
C VAL A 48 -4.49 8.29 -4.80
N PRO A 49 -5.34 7.51 -4.12
CA PRO A 49 -5.21 6.04 -4.12
C PRO A 49 -5.87 5.37 -5.34
N LYS A 50 -6.90 5.98 -5.95
CA LYS A 50 -7.65 5.44 -7.10
C LYS A 50 -8.23 6.56 -7.97
N PRO A 51 -8.45 6.33 -9.28
CA PRO A 51 -8.16 5.11 -10.06
C PRO A 51 -6.69 4.95 -10.48
N GLU A 52 -5.89 6.01 -10.38
CA GLU A 52 -4.44 6.00 -10.60
C GLU A 52 -3.77 6.30 -9.25
N ILE A 53 -2.74 5.53 -8.89
CA ILE A 53 -2.00 5.79 -7.65
C ILE A 53 -1.05 6.94 -7.93
N ILE A 54 -1.34 8.10 -7.33
CA ILE A 54 -0.51 9.30 -7.45
C ILE A 54 0.02 9.67 -6.08
N PHE A 55 1.33 9.82 -5.96
CA PHE A 55 1.97 10.51 -4.85
C PHE A 55 2.56 11.82 -5.37
N ALA A 56 2.27 12.92 -4.69
CA ALA A 56 2.73 14.25 -5.03
C ALA A 56 3.38 14.92 -3.83
N LEU A 57 4.59 15.43 -4.02
CA LEU A 57 5.32 16.20 -3.02
C LEU A 57 5.70 17.55 -3.62
N LEU A 58 5.19 18.63 -3.03
CA LEU A 58 5.47 20.01 -3.41
C LEU A 58 6.32 20.67 -2.34
N ASP A 59 7.46 21.23 -2.72
CA ASP A 59 8.26 22.11 -1.88
C ASP A 59 8.35 23.53 -2.45
N ASN A 60 8.65 24.48 -1.56
CA ASN A 60 8.90 25.88 -1.89
C ASN A 60 10.40 26.22 -1.93
N GLY A 61 11.26 25.25 -2.22
CA GLY A 61 12.70 25.45 -2.29
C GLY A 61 13.14 26.27 -3.52
N ASP A 62 14.45 26.35 -3.73
CA ASP A 62 15.07 27.19 -4.77
C ASP A 62 14.69 26.82 -6.21
N GLY A 63 14.23 25.58 -6.41
CA GLY A 63 13.93 25.01 -7.72
C GLY A 63 15.16 24.92 -8.64
N MET A 64 14.91 24.52 -9.88
CA MET A 64 15.93 24.21 -10.88
C MET A 64 15.55 24.79 -12.24
N SER A 65 16.57 25.33 -12.92
CA SER A 65 16.51 25.61 -14.36
C SER A 65 16.43 24.32 -15.18
N LYS A 66 16.21 24.45 -16.49
CA LYS A 66 16.11 23.31 -17.40
C LYS A 66 17.34 22.42 -17.39
N ASP A 67 18.53 23.03 -17.36
CA ASP A 67 19.80 22.30 -17.41
C ASP A 67 20.11 21.66 -16.05
N GLU A 68 19.90 22.40 -14.95
CA GLU A 68 20.00 21.87 -13.59
C GLU A 68 19.06 20.67 -13.39
N LEU A 69 17.81 20.75 -13.85
CA LEU A 69 16.86 19.66 -13.75
C LEU A 69 17.26 18.46 -14.62
N THR A 70 17.80 18.70 -15.81
CA THR A 70 18.28 17.62 -16.70
C THR A 70 19.44 16.87 -16.04
N GLU A 71 20.36 17.59 -15.42
CA GLU A 71 21.46 16.98 -14.67
C GLU A 71 20.97 16.30 -13.38
N ALA A 72 20.03 16.89 -12.64
CA ALA A 72 19.45 16.25 -11.46
C ALA A 72 18.77 14.90 -11.79
N MET A 73 18.15 14.81 -12.96
CA MET A 73 17.48 13.60 -13.46
C MET A 73 18.43 12.53 -14.02
N ARG A 74 19.70 12.86 -14.27
CA ARG A 74 20.71 11.89 -14.71
C ARG A 74 21.02 10.92 -13.57
N LEU A 75 21.20 9.63 -13.90
CA LEU A 75 21.63 8.63 -12.92
C LEU A 75 23.13 8.73 -12.64
N ALA A 76 23.53 8.48 -11.39
CA ALA A 76 24.92 8.46 -10.94
C ALA A 76 25.70 9.75 -11.23
N THR A 77 25.10 10.90 -10.90
CA THR A 77 25.65 12.22 -11.22
C THR A 77 26.84 12.63 -10.37
N LYS A 78 27.02 12.04 -9.18
CA LYS A 78 28.11 12.41 -8.26
C LYS A 78 29.22 11.39 -8.31
N ASN A 79 30.43 11.87 -8.57
CA ASN A 79 31.64 11.08 -8.41
C ASN A 79 31.88 10.85 -6.90
N PRO A 80 31.98 9.60 -6.42
CA PRO A 80 32.20 9.31 -4.99
C PRO A 80 33.47 9.95 -4.40
N GLU A 81 34.41 10.35 -5.27
CA GLU A 81 35.71 10.94 -4.92
C GLU A 81 35.68 12.48 -4.78
N GLU A 82 34.56 13.15 -5.07
CA GLU A 82 34.48 14.62 -4.96
C GLU A 82 34.31 15.11 -3.51
N PRO A 83 34.92 16.26 -3.13
CA PRO A 83 34.81 16.82 -1.79
C PRO A 83 33.35 17.17 -1.43
N ARG A 84 32.91 16.74 -0.24
CA ARG A 84 31.54 16.92 0.22
C ARG A 84 31.22 18.37 0.57
N ASP A 85 30.02 18.81 0.22
CA ASP A 85 29.37 19.91 0.93
C ASP A 85 28.71 19.34 2.21
N LYS A 86 28.79 20.07 3.33
CA LYS A 86 28.28 19.61 4.64
C LYS A 86 26.76 19.42 4.68
N LYS A 87 26.05 19.96 3.69
CA LYS A 87 24.59 19.88 3.53
C LYS A 87 24.14 18.76 2.59
N ASP A 88 25.08 17.99 2.03
CA ASP A 88 24.78 17.00 1.01
C ASP A 88 24.42 15.64 1.65
N LEU A 89 23.12 15.35 1.71
CA LEU A 89 22.57 14.15 2.35
C LEU A 89 22.71 12.89 1.47
N GLY A 90 23.07 13.03 0.18
CA GLY A 90 23.12 11.93 -0.79
C GLY A 90 24.53 11.57 -1.30
N ARG A 91 24.98 10.34 -1.07
CA ARG A 91 26.36 9.87 -1.40
C ARG A 91 26.63 9.55 -2.87
N PHE A 92 25.62 9.19 -3.65
CA PHE A 92 25.82 8.58 -4.99
C PHE A 92 25.05 9.27 -6.13
N GLY A 93 24.27 10.32 -5.84
CA GLY A 93 23.39 10.92 -6.83
C GLY A 93 22.33 9.94 -7.39
N LEU A 94 22.00 8.90 -6.62
CA LEU A 94 21.04 7.85 -6.98
C LEU A 94 19.74 7.91 -6.17
N GLY A 95 19.81 8.32 -4.89
CA GLY A 95 18.74 8.24 -3.88
C GLY A 95 17.35 8.54 -4.42
N LEU A 96 17.10 9.79 -4.84
CA LEU A 96 15.82 10.21 -5.42
C LEU A 96 15.32 9.27 -6.54
N LYS A 97 16.17 8.90 -7.50
CA LYS A 97 15.74 8.19 -8.70
C LYS A 97 15.48 6.72 -8.40
N THR A 98 16.41 6.05 -7.71
CA THR A 98 16.26 4.63 -7.36
C THR A 98 15.15 4.43 -6.34
N ALA A 99 15.01 5.33 -5.36
CA ALA A 99 13.87 5.35 -4.46
C ALA A 99 12.56 5.52 -5.25
N SER A 100 12.46 6.52 -6.13
CA SER A 100 11.26 6.74 -6.93
C SER A 100 10.92 5.55 -7.83
N PHE A 101 11.89 4.93 -8.50
CA PHE A 101 11.66 3.79 -9.39
C PHE A 101 11.17 2.54 -8.66
N SER A 102 11.56 2.36 -7.40
CA SER A 102 10.99 1.28 -6.57
C SER A 102 9.50 1.49 -6.28
N GLN A 103 9.05 2.76 -6.20
CA GLN A 103 7.69 3.12 -5.79
C GLN A 103 6.75 3.47 -6.94
N CYS A 104 7.25 3.69 -8.17
CA CYS A 104 6.40 4.10 -9.30
C CYS A 104 6.95 3.72 -10.67
N ARG A 105 6.08 3.80 -11.68
CA ARG A 105 6.43 3.62 -13.10
C ARG A 105 6.81 4.91 -13.80
N LYS A 106 6.20 6.03 -13.38
CA LYS A 106 6.47 7.35 -13.94
C LYS A 106 6.88 8.29 -12.82
N LEU A 107 8.12 8.76 -12.90
CA LEU A 107 8.64 9.84 -12.07
C LEU A 107 8.61 11.12 -12.90
N THR A 108 7.75 12.07 -12.53
CA THR A 108 7.75 13.41 -13.14
C THR A 108 8.21 14.44 -12.13
N VAL A 109 9.15 15.29 -12.52
CA VAL A 109 9.60 16.42 -11.70
C VAL A 109 9.29 17.71 -12.45
N PHE A 110 8.51 18.57 -11.82
CA PHE A 110 8.31 19.95 -12.21
C PHE A 110 9.20 20.79 -11.30
N SER A 111 9.98 21.68 -11.88
CA SER A 111 10.74 22.63 -11.08
C SER A 111 10.56 24.02 -11.64
N LYS A 112 10.45 25.00 -10.75
CA LYS A 112 10.27 26.40 -11.10
C LYS A 112 11.40 27.20 -10.46
N LYS A 113 12.11 27.98 -11.27
CA LYS A 113 13.18 28.88 -10.83
C LYS A 113 13.04 30.21 -11.56
N ASP A 114 13.07 31.31 -10.81
CA ASP A 114 12.83 32.67 -11.29
C ASP A 114 11.55 32.78 -12.15
N GLY A 115 10.49 32.10 -11.71
CA GLY A 115 9.21 32.07 -12.42
C GLY A 115 9.15 31.14 -13.65
N ARG A 116 10.26 30.54 -14.07
CA ARG A 116 10.34 29.68 -15.26
C ARG A 116 10.18 28.21 -14.89
N ILE A 117 9.26 27.52 -15.56
CA ILE A 117 8.94 26.11 -15.31
C ILE A 117 9.78 25.22 -16.24
N SER A 118 10.36 24.17 -15.68
CA SER A 118 11.00 23.06 -16.38
C SER A 118 10.39 21.74 -15.91
N ILE A 119 10.17 20.80 -16.83
CA ILE A 119 9.53 19.52 -16.52
C ILE A 119 10.35 18.40 -17.15
N LYS A 120 10.61 17.35 -16.38
CA LYS A 120 11.28 16.14 -16.85
C LYS A 120 10.58 14.90 -16.30
N GLN A 121 10.51 13.86 -17.12
CA GLN A 121 9.87 12.61 -16.74
C GLN A 121 10.72 11.41 -17.13
N TRP A 122 10.83 10.48 -16.20
CA TRP A 122 11.21 9.09 -16.46
C TRP A 122 9.94 8.25 -16.52
N ASP A 123 9.60 7.75 -17.71
CA ASP A 123 8.58 6.72 -17.90
C ASP A 123 9.30 5.38 -18.12
N LEU A 124 9.23 4.52 -17.10
CA LEU A 124 9.94 3.24 -17.08
C LEU A 124 9.43 2.27 -18.16
N ASP A 125 8.16 2.37 -18.56
CA ASP A 125 7.58 1.52 -19.60
C ASP A 125 7.97 2.01 -20.99
N TYR A 126 8.01 3.34 -21.18
CA TYR A 126 8.50 3.95 -22.41
C TYR A 126 9.98 3.59 -22.66
N ILE A 127 10.87 3.80 -21.69
CA ILE A 127 12.31 3.50 -21.87
C ILE A 127 12.59 2.00 -22.03
N SER A 128 11.79 1.14 -21.38
CA SER A 128 11.90 -0.31 -21.52
C SER A 128 11.48 -0.76 -22.92
N SER A 129 10.36 -0.24 -23.43
CA SER A 129 9.87 -0.57 -24.78
C SER A 129 10.76 -0.01 -25.88
N SER A 130 11.33 1.19 -25.71
CA SER A 130 12.29 1.76 -26.66
C SER A 130 13.71 1.19 -26.52
N ASN A 131 13.96 0.36 -25.50
CA ASN A 131 15.28 -0.15 -25.10
C ASN A 131 16.38 0.93 -25.11
N SER A 132 16.04 2.13 -24.64
CA SER A 132 16.87 3.33 -24.73
C SER A 132 16.63 4.23 -23.53
N TRP A 133 17.69 4.82 -22.98
CA TRP A 133 17.60 5.68 -21.78
C TRP A 133 17.17 7.10 -22.14
N LEU A 134 15.86 7.29 -22.38
CA LEU A 134 15.28 8.53 -22.93
C LEU A 134 14.54 9.36 -21.87
N LEU A 135 15.06 10.56 -21.56
CA LEU A 135 14.42 11.49 -20.62
C LEU A 135 13.36 12.34 -21.33
N ILE A 136 12.12 12.25 -20.88
CA ILE A 136 10.98 12.93 -21.51
C ILE A 136 10.87 14.37 -21.01
N THR A 137 10.47 15.30 -21.90
CA THR A 137 10.10 16.68 -21.55
C THR A 137 8.63 16.88 -21.93
N PRO A 138 7.70 16.56 -21.03
CA PRO A 138 6.27 16.60 -21.33
C PRO A 138 5.74 18.04 -21.33
N ASN A 139 4.58 18.25 -21.95
CA ASN A 139 3.87 19.52 -21.86
C ASN A 139 3.08 19.59 -20.55
N ILE A 140 3.14 20.74 -19.84
CA ILE A 140 2.38 20.94 -18.60
C ILE A 140 0.87 20.71 -18.76
N SER A 141 0.32 20.90 -19.96
CA SER A 141 -1.09 20.66 -20.24
C SER A 141 -1.52 19.20 -20.12
N GLU A 142 -0.57 18.26 -20.17
CA GLU A 142 -0.82 16.82 -20.01
C GLU A 142 -1.17 16.46 -18.55
N PHE A 143 -0.87 17.34 -17.58
CA PHE A 143 -1.04 17.08 -16.14
C PHE A 143 -2.24 17.81 -15.54
N ARG A 144 -3.25 18.13 -16.35
CA ARG A 144 -4.50 18.74 -15.83
C ARG A 144 -5.13 17.83 -14.78
N GLY A 145 -5.44 18.39 -13.62
CA GLY A 145 -6.09 17.66 -12.52
C GLY A 145 -5.13 16.92 -11.58
N VAL A 146 -3.82 16.94 -11.86
CA VAL A 146 -2.83 16.40 -10.92
C VAL A 146 -2.84 17.23 -9.62
N PRO A 147 -2.75 16.56 -8.44
CA PRO A 147 -2.72 17.24 -7.15
C PRO A 147 -1.54 18.21 -7.04
N LEU A 148 -1.74 19.30 -6.29
CA LEU A 148 -0.74 20.34 -6.00
C LEU A 148 -0.22 21.15 -7.21
N LEU A 149 -0.56 20.79 -8.46
CA LEU A 149 -0.11 21.53 -9.66
C LEU A 149 -0.59 22.99 -9.68
N ALA A 150 -1.82 23.24 -9.22
CA ALA A 150 -2.37 24.59 -9.14
C ALA A 150 -1.65 25.45 -8.09
N GLU A 151 -1.14 24.84 -7.02
CA GLU A 151 -0.35 25.52 -5.98
C GLU A 151 1.07 25.78 -6.47
N PHE A 152 1.73 24.76 -7.04
CA PHE A 152 3.03 24.88 -7.71
C PHE A 152 3.04 26.04 -8.72
N SER A 153 1.97 26.16 -9.52
CA SER A 153 1.87 27.21 -10.54
C SER A 153 1.93 28.63 -9.96
N ARG A 154 1.48 28.83 -8.72
CA ARG A 154 1.47 30.13 -8.02
C ARG A 154 2.82 30.49 -7.38
N LEU A 155 3.70 29.52 -7.17
CA LEU A 155 5.02 29.77 -6.58
C LEU A 155 5.91 30.57 -7.54
N THR A 156 6.90 31.29 -6.99
CA THR A 156 7.99 31.87 -7.79
C THR A 156 9.11 30.87 -7.99
N HIS A 157 9.36 30.04 -6.98
CA HIS A 157 10.34 28.95 -6.93
C HIS A 157 9.76 27.74 -6.22
N GLY A 158 10.18 26.54 -6.60
CA GLY A 158 9.79 25.31 -5.92
C GLY A 158 9.88 24.09 -6.83
N THR A 159 9.67 22.92 -6.24
CA THR A 159 9.70 21.64 -6.97
C THR A 159 8.47 20.81 -6.62
N LEU A 160 7.82 20.25 -7.63
CA LEU A 160 6.75 19.25 -7.51
C LEU A 160 7.28 17.93 -8.06
N VAL A 161 7.38 16.93 -7.19
CA VAL A 161 7.71 15.55 -7.53
C VAL A 161 6.41 14.75 -7.60
N LEU A 162 6.19 14.06 -8.71
CA LEU A 162 5.07 13.16 -8.92
C LEU A 162 5.56 11.75 -9.16
N TRP A 163 4.95 10.81 -8.45
CA TRP A 163 5.00 9.39 -8.69
C TRP A 163 3.64 8.95 -9.20
N GLN A 164 3.64 8.27 -10.34
CA GLN A 164 2.43 7.69 -10.92
C GLN A 164 2.66 6.20 -11.19
N ASP A 165 1.70 5.38 -10.76
CA ASP A 165 1.66 3.95 -11.06
C ASP A 165 0.23 3.51 -11.34
N ASP A 166 0.10 2.55 -12.25
CA ASP A 166 -1.16 1.91 -12.58
C ASP A 166 -1.28 0.68 -11.67
N GLU A 167 -2.33 0.65 -10.82
CA GLU A 167 -2.62 -0.27 -9.69
C GLU A 167 -2.17 -1.74 -9.79
N THR A 168 -1.90 -2.26 -10.98
CA THR A 168 -1.59 -3.66 -11.24
C THR A 168 -0.31 -4.22 -10.61
N LEU A 169 0.68 -3.40 -10.21
CA LEU A 169 2.01 -3.93 -9.81
C LEU A 169 2.61 -3.40 -8.51
N LEU A 170 1.96 -2.44 -7.82
CA LEU A 170 2.35 -1.98 -6.47
C LEU A 170 1.70 -2.77 -5.34
N ILE A 171 1.09 -3.92 -5.64
CA ILE A 171 0.71 -4.84 -4.57
C ILE A 171 2.00 -5.52 -4.10
N ASP A 172 2.78 -4.80 -3.30
CA ASP A 172 3.86 -5.37 -2.52
C ASP A 172 3.31 -6.61 -1.82
N LYS A 173 4.13 -7.67 -1.73
CA LYS A 173 3.75 -8.90 -1.01
C LYS A 173 3.21 -8.60 0.39
N GLU A 174 3.62 -7.48 0.99
CA GLU A 174 3.12 -6.98 2.27
C GLU A 174 1.72 -6.36 2.18
N ALA A 175 1.43 -5.53 1.18
CA ALA A 175 0.08 -5.02 0.92
C ALA A 175 -0.88 -6.17 0.56
N GLU A 176 -0.41 -7.15 -0.22
CA GLU A 176 -1.18 -8.35 -0.53
C GLU A 176 -1.46 -9.19 0.72
N LYS A 177 -0.47 -9.30 1.62
CA LYS A 177 -0.62 -9.98 2.91
C LYS A 177 -1.56 -9.23 3.85
N TYR A 178 -1.53 -7.90 3.83
CA TYR A 178 -2.42 -7.03 4.59
C TYR A 178 -3.87 -7.16 4.09
N ASN A 179 -4.09 -7.00 2.79
CA ASN A 179 -5.41 -7.19 2.16
C ASN A 179 -5.95 -8.60 2.40
N LYS A 180 -5.11 -9.64 2.24
CA LYS A 180 -5.50 -11.03 2.58
C LYS A 180 -5.81 -11.22 4.06
N LYS A 181 -5.21 -10.43 4.96
CA LYS A 181 -5.50 -10.46 6.40
C LYS A 181 -6.82 -9.75 6.70
N GLU A 182 -7.04 -8.56 6.15
CA GLU A 182 -8.30 -7.81 6.29
C GLU A 182 -9.49 -8.61 5.71
N GLU A 183 -9.36 -9.16 4.50
CA GLU A 183 -10.41 -10.02 3.92
C GLU A 183 -10.73 -11.23 4.80
N LYS A 184 -9.73 -11.81 5.47
CA LYS A 184 -9.94 -12.93 6.40
C LYS A 184 -10.63 -12.46 7.69
N GLU A 185 -10.27 -11.30 8.21
CA GLU A 185 -10.89 -10.71 9.39
C GLU A 185 -12.36 -10.32 9.11
N GLU A 186 -12.64 -9.75 7.94
CA GLU A 186 -14.00 -9.43 7.49
C GLU A 186 -14.85 -10.69 7.31
N LYS A 187 -14.34 -11.70 6.58
CA LYS A 187 -15.04 -12.99 6.42
C LYS A 187 -15.32 -13.66 7.77
N LYS A 188 -14.38 -13.57 8.72
CA LYS A 188 -14.57 -14.09 10.07
C LYS A 188 -15.67 -13.32 10.81
N LEU A 189 -15.66 -11.98 10.74
CA LEU A 189 -16.66 -11.14 11.39
C LEU A 189 -18.07 -11.40 10.84
N VAL A 190 -18.20 -11.52 9.51
CA VAL A 190 -19.46 -11.89 8.84
C VAL A 190 -19.96 -13.24 9.33
N LYS A 191 -19.09 -14.27 9.34
CA LYS A 191 -19.46 -15.61 9.82
C LYS A 191 -19.88 -15.59 11.30
N ASP A 192 -19.18 -14.85 12.14
CA ASP A 192 -19.50 -14.72 13.57
C ASP A 192 -20.89 -14.07 13.77
N LEU A 193 -21.22 -13.04 12.97
CA LEU A 193 -22.55 -12.40 12.97
C LEU A 193 -23.65 -13.31 12.44
N GLU A 194 -23.38 -14.10 11.40
CA GLU A 194 -24.32 -15.08 10.85
C GLU A 194 -24.68 -16.13 11.90
N MET A 195 -23.68 -16.70 12.59
CA MET A 195 -23.90 -17.69 13.66
C MET A 195 -24.68 -17.08 14.83
N GLN A 196 -24.34 -15.86 15.25
CA GLN A 196 -25.06 -15.17 16.33
C GLN A 196 -26.51 -14.90 15.96
N THR A 197 -26.76 -14.42 14.74
CA THR A 197 -28.11 -14.16 14.22
C THR A 197 -28.90 -15.46 14.10
N PHE A 198 -28.27 -16.53 13.61
CA PHE A 198 -28.89 -17.86 13.54
C PHE A 198 -29.37 -18.31 14.92
N VAL A 199 -28.47 -18.30 15.91
CA VAL A 199 -28.76 -18.77 17.27
C VAL A 199 -29.91 -17.99 17.90
N MET A 200 -29.88 -16.66 17.78
CA MET A 200 -30.90 -15.77 18.34
C MET A 200 -32.26 -15.88 17.66
N ARG A 201 -32.32 -16.37 16.42
CA ARG A 201 -33.58 -16.54 15.66
C ARG A 201 -34.26 -17.89 15.89
N GLN A 202 -33.54 -18.87 16.45
CA GLN A 202 -34.13 -20.17 16.76
C GLN A 202 -35.11 -20.08 17.93
N ASP A 203 -36.16 -20.91 17.89
CA ASP A 203 -37.06 -21.05 19.02
C ASP A 203 -36.33 -21.70 20.21
N MET A 204 -36.64 -21.26 21.43
CA MET A 204 -36.07 -21.82 22.65
C MET A 204 -36.35 -23.32 22.84
N SER A 205 -37.40 -23.87 22.20
CA SER A 205 -37.68 -25.30 22.20
C SER A 205 -36.57 -26.13 21.57
N ILE A 206 -35.87 -25.59 20.57
CA ILE A 206 -34.76 -26.26 19.87
C ILE A 206 -33.61 -26.51 20.85
N TRP A 207 -33.21 -25.47 21.59
CA TRP A 207 -32.11 -25.55 22.55
C TRP A 207 -32.43 -26.51 23.70
N LYS A 208 -33.68 -26.56 24.15
CA LYS A 208 -34.13 -27.54 25.15
C LYS A 208 -34.05 -28.98 24.64
N ARG A 209 -34.48 -29.24 23.41
CA ARG A 209 -34.34 -30.57 22.78
C ARG A 209 -32.88 -30.99 22.63
N LEU A 210 -32.01 -30.03 22.31
CA LEU A 210 -30.58 -30.25 22.21
C LEU A 210 -29.96 -30.60 23.57
N LEU A 211 -30.39 -29.94 24.65
CA LEU A 211 -29.96 -30.28 26.00
C LEU A 211 -30.45 -31.68 26.41
N ASP A 212 -31.72 -31.99 26.16
CA ASP A 212 -32.31 -33.31 26.45
C ASP A 212 -31.58 -34.44 25.69
N TYR A 213 -31.14 -34.17 24.46
CA TYR A 213 -30.35 -35.11 23.66
C TYR A 213 -29.02 -35.44 24.35
N HIS A 214 -28.23 -34.42 24.70
CA HIS A 214 -26.92 -34.61 25.31
C HIS A 214 -26.96 -35.14 26.76
N GLN A 215 -28.09 -35.01 27.46
CA GLN A 215 -28.29 -35.55 28.81
C GLN A 215 -28.77 -37.01 28.83
N LYS A 216 -29.28 -37.55 27.71
CA LYS A 216 -29.80 -38.93 27.65
C LYS A 216 -28.72 -39.99 27.41
N ASP A 217 -27.63 -39.66 26.75
CA ASP A 217 -26.54 -40.59 26.43
C ASP A 217 -25.32 -40.39 27.37
N GLU A 218 -25.38 -40.90 28.59
CA GLU A 218 -24.25 -40.82 29.56
C GLU A 218 -23.01 -41.61 29.12
N LEU A 219 -23.11 -42.52 28.13
CA LEU A 219 -22.03 -43.44 27.75
C LEU A 219 -21.22 -43.03 26.50
N ASP A 220 -21.72 -42.11 25.67
CA ASP A 220 -21.07 -41.71 24.39
C ASP A 220 -21.18 -40.20 24.09
N SER A 221 -21.55 -39.39 25.09
CA SER A 221 -21.73 -37.95 24.95
C SER A 221 -20.40 -37.24 24.66
N THR A 222 -20.26 -36.73 23.43
CA THR A 222 -19.09 -35.99 22.92
C THR A 222 -19.03 -34.54 23.38
N ILE A 223 -20.05 -34.05 24.09
CA ILE A 223 -20.15 -32.65 24.49
C ILE A 223 -19.30 -32.35 25.74
N SER A 224 -18.48 -31.31 25.66
CA SER A 224 -17.64 -30.90 26.80
C SER A 224 -18.45 -30.18 27.89
N PRO A 225 -18.00 -30.22 29.17
CA PRO A 225 -18.66 -29.52 30.27
C PRO A 225 -18.84 -28.01 30.03
N MET A 226 -17.92 -27.37 29.30
CA MET A 226 -18.03 -25.95 28.93
C MET A 226 -19.14 -25.71 27.90
N GLN A 227 -19.30 -26.59 26.92
CA GLN A 227 -20.35 -26.48 25.91
C GLN A 227 -21.73 -26.69 26.55
N LEU A 228 -21.86 -27.68 27.44
CA LEU A 228 -23.06 -27.91 28.24
C LEU A 228 -23.41 -26.69 29.11
N ASP A 229 -22.45 -26.13 29.85
CA ASP A 229 -22.66 -24.93 30.68
C ASP A 229 -23.12 -23.72 29.85
N ILE A 230 -22.57 -23.53 28.64
CA ILE A 230 -22.99 -22.47 27.72
C ILE A 230 -24.42 -22.70 27.22
N LEU A 231 -24.78 -23.93 26.86
CA LEU A 231 -26.12 -24.30 26.43
C LEU A 231 -27.14 -24.07 27.55
N ASP A 232 -26.85 -24.56 28.76
CA ASP A 232 -27.69 -24.37 29.94
C ASP A 232 -27.90 -22.89 30.26
N LYS A 233 -26.82 -22.11 30.32
CA LYS A 233 -26.91 -20.67 30.61
C LYS A 233 -27.70 -19.91 29.54
N TYR A 234 -27.61 -20.33 28.28
CA TYR A 234 -28.40 -19.72 27.22
C TYR A 234 -29.90 -20.01 27.37
N ILE A 235 -30.27 -21.27 27.64
CA ILE A 235 -31.66 -21.70 27.88
C ILE A 235 -32.25 -21.01 29.10
N LEU A 236 -31.49 -20.91 30.18
CA LEU A 236 -31.88 -20.26 31.42
C LEU A 236 -31.92 -18.71 31.30
N GLY A 237 -31.51 -18.15 30.16
CA GLY A 237 -31.60 -16.73 29.86
C GLY A 237 -30.57 -15.85 30.58
N TYR A 238 -29.46 -16.44 31.06
CA TYR A 238 -28.36 -15.67 31.70
C TYR A 238 -27.73 -14.65 30.74
N PHE A 239 -27.85 -14.87 29.43
CA PHE A 239 -27.54 -13.88 28.41
C PHE A 239 -28.58 -13.93 27.28
N LYS A 240 -29.09 -12.75 26.90
CA LYS A 240 -30.02 -12.60 25.77
C LYS A 240 -29.32 -12.65 24.41
N THR A 241 -28.08 -12.16 24.38
CA THR A 241 -27.27 -12.07 23.16
C THR A 241 -25.95 -12.81 23.42
N PRO A 242 -25.78 -14.03 22.89
CA PRO A 242 -24.52 -14.77 23.04
C PRO A 242 -23.38 -14.05 22.34
N SER A 243 -22.17 -14.10 22.89
CA SER A 243 -20.95 -13.64 22.19
C SER A 243 -20.67 -14.46 20.93
N ALA A 244 -19.77 -14.00 20.06
CA ALA A 244 -19.35 -14.75 18.86
C ALA A 244 -18.87 -16.18 19.20
N LYS A 245 -18.10 -16.33 20.28
CA LYS A 245 -17.59 -17.63 20.74
C LYS A 245 -18.69 -18.55 21.24
N GLN A 246 -19.64 -18.02 22.01
CA GLN A 246 -20.79 -18.79 22.51
C GLN A 246 -21.74 -19.17 21.35
N SER A 247 -21.98 -18.24 20.44
CA SER A 247 -22.82 -18.45 19.26
C SER A 247 -22.26 -19.55 18.37
N LYS A 248 -20.94 -19.55 18.14
CA LYS A 248 -20.26 -20.61 17.41
C LYS A 248 -20.47 -21.99 18.06
N ILE A 249 -20.31 -22.07 19.39
CA ILE A 249 -20.51 -23.32 20.13
C ILE A 249 -21.95 -23.83 19.97
N LEU A 250 -22.95 -22.96 20.18
CA LEU A 250 -24.36 -23.33 20.06
C LEU A 250 -24.71 -23.75 18.62
N TYR A 251 -24.16 -23.03 17.62
CA TYR A 251 -24.32 -23.36 16.21
C TYR A 251 -23.72 -24.73 15.87
N GLU A 252 -22.52 -25.05 16.35
CA GLU A 252 -21.86 -26.34 16.14
C GLU A 252 -22.68 -27.49 16.74
N LEU A 253 -23.10 -27.36 18.01
CA LEU A 253 -23.93 -28.37 18.68
C LEU A 253 -25.23 -28.64 17.92
N TYR A 254 -25.89 -27.60 17.41
CA TYR A 254 -27.11 -27.73 16.62
C TYR A 254 -26.90 -28.60 15.37
N TYR A 255 -25.85 -28.32 14.58
CA TYR A 255 -25.59 -29.06 13.35
C TYR A 255 -24.99 -30.45 13.59
N GLU A 256 -24.23 -30.65 14.66
CA GLU A 256 -23.75 -31.97 15.09
C GLU A 256 -24.94 -32.88 15.40
N ALA A 257 -25.88 -32.42 16.22
CA ALA A 257 -27.08 -33.19 16.54
C ALA A 257 -27.95 -33.48 15.29
N LEU A 258 -28.12 -32.53 14.37
CA LEU A 258 -28.79 -32.81 13.09
C LEU A 258 -28.04 -33.87 12.25
N GLY A 259 -26.71 -33.83 12.24
CA GLY A 259 -25.87 -34.82 11.54
C GLY A 259 -25.98 -36.22 12.12
N GLU A 260 -26.24 -36.32 13.42
CA GLU A 260 -26.52 -37.56 14.15
C GLU A 260 -27.99 -38.01 14.02
N GLY A 261 -28.82 -37.25 13.29
CA GLY A 261 -30.21 -37.59 12.98
C GLY A 261 -31.23 -37.16 14.03
N VAL A 262 -30.84 -36.26 14.95
CA VAL A 262 -31.74 -35.71 15.97
C VAL A 262 -32.76 -34.78 15.33
N VAL A 263 -34.03 -34.89 15.75
CA VAL A 263 -35.10 -34.00 15.31
C VAL A 263 -35.21 -32.82 16.28
N LEU A 264 -34.71 -31.66 15.87
CA LEU A 264 -34.67 -30.42 16.66
C LEU A 264 -35.88 -29.52 16.40
#